data_AF-A0A7H4MUJ1-F1
#
_entry.id   AF-A0A7H4MUJ1-F1
#
_cell.length_a   1.000
_cell.length_b   1.000
_cell.length_c   1.000
_cell.angle_alpha   90.00
_cell.angle_beta   90.00
_cell.angle_gamma   90.00
#
_symmetry.space_group_name_H-M   'P 1'
#
loop_
_entity.id
_entity.type
_entity.pdbx_description
1 polymer ?
#
loop_
_entity_poly.entity_id
_entity_poly.type
_entity_poly.pdbx_seq_one_letter_code
_entity_poly.pdbx_strand_id
1 'polypeptide(L)'
;MKNTVIALLALLASGTSLAATPWQKITQPVSGSPQSIGAFANGCIVGAQALPLNATGYQVMRTDQNRYFGHPDLVQFIQRLSNQAHNKGMGTVLIGDMGMPAGGRFNGGHASHQSGLDVDIFLQLPQARWSSAQLLKPQALDLVAATANA
;
A
#
# COMPACT_ATOMS: atom_id res chain seq x y z
N MET A 1 -29.74 -16.11 -36.15
CA MET A 1 -30.00 -14.85 -35.42
C MET A 1 -30.31 -15.09 -33.94
N LYS A 2 -31.29 -15.94 -33.59
CA LYS A 2 -31.63 -16.23 -32.18
C LYS A 2 -30.48 -16.84 -31.36
N ASN A 3 -29.75 -17.80 -31.92
CA ASN A 3 -28.62 -18.44 -31.22
C ASN A 3 -27.42 -17.51 -31.02
N THR A 4 -27.18 -16.60 -31.97
CA THR A 4 -26.14 -15.57 -31.88
C THR A 4 -26.48 -14.51 -30.82
N VAL A 5 -27.75 -14.12 -30.72
CA VAL A 5 -28.23 -13.21 -29.66
C VAL A 5 -28.11 -13.85 -28.27
N ILE A 6 -28.46 -15.15 -28.13
CA ILE A 6 -28.30 -15.88 -26.87
C ILE A 6 -26.82 -16.00 -26.46
N ALA A 7 -25.92 -16.27 -27.40
CA ALA A 7 -24.48 -16.34 -27.12
C ALA A 7 -23.90 -14.99 -26.69
N LEU A 8 -24.32 -13.88 -27.32
CA LEU A 8 -23.92 -12.53 -26.91
C LEU A 8 -24.43 -12.16 -25.52
N LEU A 9 -25.69 -12.51 -25.20
CA LEU A 9 -26.27 -12.29 -23.87
C LEU A 9 -25.56 -13.10 -22.77
N ALA A 10 -25.16 -14.34 -23.05
CA ALA A 10 -24.39 -15.16 -22.12
C ALA A 10 -22.97 -14.60 -21.89
N LEU A 11 -22.33 -14.03 -22.94
CA LEU A 11 -21.02 -13.40 -22.83
C LEU A 11 -21.08 -12.09 -22.02
N LEU A 12 -22.13 -11.29 -22.21
CA LEU A 12 -22.40 -10.07 -21.43
C LEU A 12 -22.72 -10.38 -19.95
N ALA A 13 -23.35 -11.51 -19.66
CA ALA A 13 -23.63 -11.96 -18.29
C ALA A 13 -22.40 -12.58 -17.59
N SER A 14 -21.32 -12.88 -18.34
CA SER A 14 -20.08 -13.46 -17.81
C SER A 14 -19.06 -12.40 -17.37
N GLY A 15 -19.47 -11.14 -17.22
CA GLY A 15 -18.62 -10.09 -16.66
C GLY A 15 -18.20 -10.48 -15.24
N THR A 16 -16.92 -10.78 -15.04
CA THR A 16 -16.37 -11.05 -13.72
C THR A 16 -16.51 -9.79 -12.87
N SER A 17 -17.49 -9.79 -11.97
CA SER A 17 -17.50 -8.87 -10.84
C SER A 17 -16.22 -9.11 -10.05
N LEU A 18 -15.28 -8.16 -10.08
CA LEU A 18 -14.13 -8.14 -9.18
C LEU A 18 -14.65 -7.77 -7.78
N ALA A 19 -15.33 -8.71 -7.14
CA ALA A 19 -15.78 -8.56 -5.77
C ALA A 19 -14.55 -8.45 -4.86
N ALA A 20 -14.59 -7.52 -3.91
CA ALA A 20 -13.52 -7.39 -2.94
C ALA A 20 -13.31 -8.71 -2.19
N THR A 21 -12.06 -9.18 -2.14
CA THR A 21 -11.66 -10.37 -1.38
C THR A 21 -11.79 -10.12 0.12
N PRO A 22 -11.83 -11.16 0.97
CA PRO A 22 -11.82 -10.98 2.42
C PRO A 22 -10.65 -10.10 2.92
N TRP A 23 -9.48 -10.22 2.28
CA TRP A 23 -8.30 -9.38 2.56
C TRP A 23 -8.55 -7.88 2.36
N GLN A 24 -9.39 -7.54 1.38
CA GLN A 24 -9.72 -6.14 1.05
C GLN A 24 -10.90 -5.61 1.88
N LYS A 25 -11.65 -6.50 2.54
CA LYS A 25 -12.79 -6.15 3.39
C LYS A 25 -12.43 -6.02 4.86
N ILE A 26 -11.41 -6.75 5.32
CA ILE A 26 -10.97 -6.66 6.71
C ILE A 26 -10.36 -5.28 6.98
N THR A 27 -10.83 -4.63 8.05
CA THR A 27 -10.45 -3.25 8.39
C THR A 27 -9.52 -3.16 9.60
N GLN A 28 -9.38 -4.24 10.37
CA GLN A 28 -8.57 -4.31 11.58
C GLN A 28 -7.63 -5.51 11.54
N PRO A 29 -6.43 -5.42 12.14
CA PRO A 29 -5.52 -6.55 12.19
C PRO A 29 -6.12 -7.78 12.86
N VAL A 30 -5.75 -8.96 12.35
CA VAL A 30 -6.09 -10.22 13.01
C VAL A 30 -5.27 -10.34 14.29
N SER A 31 -5.93 -10.50 15.43
CA SER A 31 -5.26 -10.65 16.73
C SER A 31 -4.39 -11.92 16.77
N GLY A 32 -3.23 -11.83 17.42
CA GLY A 32 -2.29 -12.94 17.55
C GLY A 32 -0.86 -12.44 17.64
N SER A 33 0.09 -13.37 17.78
CA SER A 33 1.51 -13.03 17.66
C SER A 33 1.82 -12.59 16.21
N PRO A 34 2.65 -11.56 16.00
CA PRO A 34 3.03 -11.13 14.67
C PRO A 34 3.69 -12.27 13.88
N GLN A 35 3.11 -12.65 12.74
CA GLN A 35 3.62 -13.71 11.88
C GLN A 35 3.39 -13.35 10.42
N SER A 36 4.48 -13.15 9.68
CA SER A 36 4.44 -13.08 8.21
C SER A 36 4.36 -14.49 7.65
N ILE A 37 3.31 -14.78 6.88
CA ILE A 37 2.99 -16.13 6.41
C ILE A 37 3.03 -16.15 4.88
N GLY A 38 3.79 -17.10 4.32
CA GLY A 38 3.96 -17.23 2.87
C GLY A 38 5.02 -16.27 2.30
N ALA A 39 4.95 -16.01 1.00
CA ALA A 39 5.88 -15.15 0.28
C ALA A 39 5.33 -13.73 0.09
N PHE A 40 6.18 -12.79 -0.31
CA PHE A 40 5.83 -11.38 -0.52
C PHE A 40 4.61 -11.16 -1.43
N ALA A 41 4.47 -11.99 -2.48
CA ALA A 41 3.40 -11.92 -3.49
C ALA A 41 2.39 -13.07 -3.42
N ASN A 42 2.41 -13.87 -2.35
CA ASN A 42 1.41 -14.90 -2.08
C ASN A 42 1.45 -15.25 -0.59
N GLY A 43 0.87 -14.37 0.23
CA GLY A 43 1.00 -14.45 1.68
C GLY A 43 -0.05 -13.66 2.43
N CYS A 44 0.06 -13.68 3.75
CA CYS A 44 -0.73 -12.88 4.67
C CYS A 44 0.08 -12.54 5.92
N ILE A 45 -0.53 -11.79 6.83
CA ILE A 45 0.06 -11.50 8.14
C ILE A 45 -1.01 -11.60 9.25
N VAL A 46 -0.65 -12.28 10.33
CA VAL A 46 -1.37 -12.24 11.61
C VAL A 46 -0.62 -11.32 12.56
N GLY A 47 -1.33 -10.61 13.45
CA GLY A 47 -0.70 -9.73 14.43
C GLY A 47 -0.01 -8.51 13.81
N ALA A 48 -0.47 -8.04 12.65
CA ALA A 48 0.05 -6.84 12.02
C ALA A 48 -0.11 -5.60 12.90
N GLN A 49 0.84 -4.69 12.82
CA GLN A 49 0.84 -3.41 13.51
C GLN A 49 0.59 -2.28 12.53
N ALA A 50 -0.21 -1.30 12.95
CA ALA A 50 -0.34 -0.05 12.23
C ALA A 50 0.91 0.82 12.45
N LEU A 51 1.42 1.42 11.38
CA LEU A 51 2.39 2.49 11.48
C LEU A 51 1.73 3.72 12.13
N PRO A 52 2.32 4.33 13.18
CA PRO A 52 1.76 5.53 13.80
C PRO A 52 1.59 6.66 12.77
N LEU A 53 0.40 7.25 12.67
CA LEU A 53 0.13 8.32 11.70
C LEU A 53 0.74 9.67 12.09
N ASN A 54 1.00 9.87 13.39
CA ASN A 54 1.68 11.04 13.91
C ASN A 54 3.12 10.71 14.27
N ALA A 55 4.07 11.20 13.47
CA ALA A 55 5.49 11.04 13.70
C ALA A 55 6.27 12.25 13.19
N THR A 56 7.39 12.55 13.85
CA THR A 56 8.27 13.67 13.48
C THR A 56 8.97 13.40 12.15
N GLY A 57 9.58 12.22 11.98
CA GLY A 57 10.44 11.90 10.84
C GLY A 57 9.73 11.53 9.53
N TYR A 58 8.43 11.23 9.58
CA TYR A 58 7.67 10.82 8.39
C TYR A 58 6.22 11.30 8.39
N GLN A 59 5.57 11.19 7.22
CA GLN A 59 4.14 11.30 7.02
C GLN A 59 3.64 10.13 6.16
N VAL A 60 2.41 9.67 6.44
CA VAL A 60 1.79 8.55 5.72
C VAL A 60 0.82 9.10 4.68
N MET A 61 0.97 8.66 3.44
CA MET A 61 0.11 9.05 2.32
C MET A 61 -1.08 8.09 2.22
N ARG A 62 -2.16 8.53 1.56
CA ARG A 62 -3.30 7.69 1.15
C ARG A 62 -3.86 6.82 2.28
N THR A 63 -3.95 7.37 3.49
CA THR A 63 -4.42 6.63 4.68
C THR A 63 -5.87 6.14 4.55
N ASP A 64 -6.64 6.74 3.65
CA ASP A 64 -7.98 6.29 3.26
C ASP A 64 -8.00 4.87 2.66
N GLN A 65 -6.88 4.42 2.08
CA GLN A 65 -6.76 3.07 1.52
C GLN A 65 -6.55 1.99 2.58
N ASN A 66 -6.29 2.36 3.83
CA ASN A 66 -6.05 1.43 4.94
C ASN A 66 -4.88 0.44 4.67
N ARG A 67 -3.80 0.94 4.06
CA ARG A 67 -2.60 0.16 3.66
C ARG A 67 -1.34 0.50 4.47
N TYR A 68 -1.48 0.89 5.75
CA TYR A 68 -0.36 1.29 6.62
C TYR A 68 -0.07 0.25 7.72
N PHE A 69 -0.31 -1.03 7.42
CA PHE A 69 -0.10 -2.15 8.35
C PHE A 69 1.06 -3.02 7.91
N GLY A 70 1.74 -3.65 8.86
CA GLY A 70 2.80 -4.61 8.55
C GLY A 70 3.37 -5.32 9.77
N HIS A 71 4.46 -6.03 9.56
CA HIS A 71 5.21 -6.69 10.62
C HIS A 71 5.85 -5.62 11.54
N PRO A 72 6.00 -5.87 12.85
CA PRO A 72 6.67 -4.95 13.75
C PRO A 72 8.06 -4.51 13.27
N ASP A 73 8.81 -5.41 12.62
CA ASP A 73 10.13 -5.09 12.05
C ASP A 73 10.05 -4.06 10.90
N LEU A 74 8.98 -4.11 10.09
CA LEU A 74 8.74 -3.13 9.04
C LEU A 74 8.44 -1.75 9.65
N VAL A 75 7.62 -1.71 10.70
CA VAL A 75 7.32 -0.48 11.46
C VAL A 75 8.60 0.11 12.05
N GLN A 76 9.43 -0.71 12.69
CA GLN A 76 10.70 -0.28 13.27
C GLN A 76 11.71 0.15 12.20
N PHE A 77 11.74 -0.51 11.05
CA PHE A 77 12.55 -0.10 9.90
C PHE A 77 12.18 1.31 9.45
N ILE A 78 10.89 1.58 9.24
CA ILE A 78 10.39 2.89 8.81
C ILE A 78 10.79 3.97 9.82
N GLN A 79 10.53 3.73 11.12
CA GLN A 79 10.88 4.67 12.19
C GLN A 79 12.39 4.95 12.23
N ARG A 80 13.23 3.92 12.13
CA ARG A 80 14.69 4.06 12.14
C ARG A 80 15.19 4.82 10.91
N LEU A 81 14.67 4.52 9.73
CA LEU A 81 15.03 5.20 8.48
C LEU A 81 14.63 6.67 8.53
N SER A 82 13.39 6.95 8.89
CA SER A 82 12.84 8.31 8.92
C SER A 82 13.54 9.19 9.94
N ASN A 83 13.87 8.64 11.11
CA ASN A 83 14.58 9.39 12.15
C ASN A 83 16.01 9.72 11.70
N GLN A 84 16.69 8.80 11.00
CA GLN A 84 18.00 9.10 10.44
C GLN A 84 17.96 10.20 9.39
N ALA A 85 17.00 10.17 8.46
CA ALA A 85 16.83 11.21 7.44
C ALA A 85 16.53 12.57 8.09
N HIS A 86 15.62 12.59 9.06
CA HIS A 86 15.25 13.79 9.81
C HIS A 86 16.45 14.37 10.59
N ASN A 87 17.18 13.54 11.32
CA ASN A 87 18.35 13.98 12.11
C ASN A 87 19.49 14.49 11.24
N LYS A 88 19.56 14.08 9.97
CA LYS A 88 20.50 14.61 8.98
C LYS A 88 20.01 15.88 8.29
N GLY A 89 18.85 16.42 8.66
CA GLY A 89 18.25 17.59 8.03
C GLY A 89 17.82 17.36 6.59
N MET A 90 17.61 16.12 6.16
CA MET A 90 17.27 15.80 4.77
C MET A 90 15.80 16.13 4.43
N GLY A 91 14.93 16.28 5.43
CA GLY A 91 13.50 16.52 5.27
C GLY A 91 12.65 15.43 5.92
N THR A 92 11.36 15.38 5.55
CA THR A 92 10.37 14.41 6.05
C THR A 92 10.22 13.25 5.07
N VAL A 93 10.27 12.00 5.53
CA VAL A 93 10.02 10.83 4.68
C VAL A 93 8.51 10.67 4.39
N LEU A 94 8.16 10.35 3.14
CA LEU A 94 6.79 10.08 2.74
C LEU A 94 6.57 8.57 2.53
N ILE A 95 5.70 7.99 3.35
CA ILE A 95 5.40 6.55 3.34
C ILE A 95 4.15 6.30 2.49
N GLY A 96 4.28 5.42 1.49
CA GLY A 96 3.19 4.94 0.65
C GLY A 96 2.58 3.65 1.19
N ASP A 97 2.27 2.72 0.28
CA ASP A 97 1.63 1.46 0.65
C ASP A 97 2.61 0.57 1.45
N MET A 98 2.17 0.13 2.62
CA MET A 98 2.68 -1.04 3.33
C MET A 98 1.78 -2.22 2.95
N GLY A 99 1.15 -2.92 3.91
CA GLY A 99 0.10 -3.93 3.67
C GLY A 99 -1.27 -3.51 4.19
N MET A 100 -2.30 -4.27 3.78
CA MET A 100 -3.64 -4.25 4.38
C MET A 100 -3.61 -4.87 5.80
N PRO A 101 -4.68 -4.74 6.62
CA PRO A 101 -4.66 -5.14 8.03
C PRO A 101 -4.27 -6.61 8.31
N ALA A 102 -4.52 -7.51 7.37
CA ALA A 102 -4.10 -8.91 7.44
C ALA A 102 -3.19 -9.32 6.26
N GLY A 103 -2.61 -8.34 5.57
CA GLY A 103 -1.86 -8.56 4.34
C GLY A 103 -2.77 -9.01 3.20
N GLY A 104 -2.31 -9.98 2.41
CA GLY A 104 -3.04 -10.50 1.26
C GLY A 104 -2.99 -9.58 0.03
N ARG A 105 -3.49 -10.09 -1.09
CA ARG A 105 -3.35 -9.44 -2.40
C ARG A 105 -4.21 -8.18 -2.54
N PHE A 106 -3.59 -7.09 -2.97
CA PHE A 106 -4.29 -5.85 -3.34
C PHE A 106 -5.22 -6.00 -4.54
N ASN A 107 -6.23 -5.14 -4.62
CA ASN A 107 -7.09 -4.96 -5.80
C ASN A 107 -6.48 -3.89 -6.74
N GLY A 108 -5.30 -4.18 -7.28
CA GLY A 108 -4.51 -3.25 -8.10
C GLY A 108 -3.37 -2.56 -7.34
N GLY A 109 -2.31 -2.22 -8.07
CA GLY A 109 -1.03 -1.77 -7.53
C GLY A 109 0.05 -2.84 -7.62
N HIS A 110 1.01 -2.83 -6.69
CA HIS A 110 2.08 -3.83 -6.62
C HIS A 110 1.54 -5.26 -6.40
N ALA A 111 2.24 -6.24 -6.97
CA ALA A 111 1.88 -7.65 -6.83
C ALA A 111 2.24 -8.25 -5.45
N SER A 112 3.24 -7.66 -4.77
CA SER A 112 3.70 -8.02 -3.42
C SER A 112 2.87 -7.33 -2.32
N HIS A 113 3.48 -6.92 -1.19
CA HIS A 113 2.84 -6.28 -0.04
C HIS A 113 1.90 -7.18 0.77
N GLN A 114 1.98 -8.49 0.56
CA GLN A 114 1.01 -9.42 1.13
C GLN A 114 1.42 -9.95 2.50
N SER A 115 2.72 -9.99 2.83
CA SER A 115 3.23 -10.58 4.07
C SER A 115 3.62 -9.55 5.14
N GLY A 116 3.33 -8.26 4.91
CA GLY A 116 3.64 -7.19 5.85
C GLY A 116 5.13 -6.82 5.94
N LEU A 117 5.91 -7.09 4.88
CA LEU A 117 7.36 -6.88 4.84
C LEU A 117 7.81 -5.92 3.72
N ASP A 118 6.87 -5.40 2.93
CA ASP A 118 7.13 -4.44 1.85
C ASP A 118 6.60 -3.06 2.23
N VAL A 119 7.31 -2.00 1.81
CA VAL A 119 6.87 -0.61 1.97
C VAL A 119 7.32 0.23 0.78
N ASP A 120 6.40 1.00 0.23
CA ASP A 120 6.71 2.04 -0.76
C ASP A 120 7.15 3.32 -0.05
N ILE A 121 8.26 3.91 -0.52
CA ILE A 121 8.77 5.19 -0.01
C ILE A 121 8.85 6.15 -1.19
N PHE A 122 8.17 7.30 -1.06
CA PHE A 122 8.21 8.33 -2.09
C PHE A 122 9.60 8.96 -2.13
N LEU A 123 10.17 9.09 -3.33
CA LEU A 123 11.49 9.69 -3.56
C LEU A 123 11.42 11.23 -3.57
N GLN A 124 10.71 11.80 -2.60
CA GLN A 124 10.65 13.22 -2.27
C GLN A 124 10.83 13.39 -0.77
N LEU A 125 11.63 14.37 -0.36
CA LEU A 125 11.85 14.72 1.05
C LEU A 125 11.45 16.18 1.31
N PRO A 126 10.15 16.44 1.56
CA PRO A 126 9.67 17.79 1.82
C PRO A 126 10.36 18.39 3.05
N GLN A 127 10.84 19.63 2.90
CA GLN A 127 11.39 20.41 4.02
C GLN A 127 10.30 20.95 4.94
N ALA A 128 9.11 21.19 4.38
CA ALA A 128 7.90 21.49 5.12
C ALA A 128 6.94 20.29 5.05
N ARG A 129 6.29 19.98 6.17
CA ARG A 129 5.30 18.90 6.24
C ARG A 129 4.14 19.17 5.29
N TRP A 130 3.69 18.12 4.59
CA TRP A 130 2.52 18.18 3.72
C TRP A 130 1.22 18.30 4.53
N SER A 131 0.24 18.99 3.95
CA SER A 131 -1.13 19.03 4.46
C SER A 131 -1.84 17.68 4.27
N SER A 132 -2.92 17.44 5.03
CA SER A 132 -3.72 16.22 4.89
C SER A 132 -4.27 16.03 3.47
N ALA A 133 -4.61 17.12 2.77
CA ALA A 133 -5.08 17.04 1.38
C ALA A 133 -3.98 16.56 0.41
N GLN A 134 -2.74 17.04 0.60
CA GLN A 134 -1.59 16.58 -0.17
C GLN A 134 -1.26 15.12 0.12
N LEU A 135 -1.35 14.68 1.40
CA LEU A 135 -1.13 13.28 1.76
C LEU A 135 -2.21 12.35 1.19
N LEU A 136 -3.47 12.80 1.15
CA LEU A 136 -4.59 12.02 0.61
C LEU A 136 -4.50 11.89 -0.92
N LYS A 137 -4.05 12.95 -1.60
CA LYS A 137 -3.88 13.00 -3.05
C LYS A 137 -2.44 13.40 -3.40
N PRO A 138 -1.46 12.52 -3.15
CA PRO A 138 -0.07 12.84 -3.36
C PRO A 138 0.21 13.04 -4.84
N GLN A 139 0.84 14.17 -5.18
CA GLN A 139 1.30 14.44 -6.53
C GLN A 139 2.62 13.69 -6.76
N ALA A 140 2.59 12.71 -7.66
CA ALA A 140 3.80 12.02 -8.07
C ALA A 140 4.72 12.99 -8.83
N LEU A 141 6.00 12.92 -8.50
CA LEU A 141 7.09 13.49 -9.28
C LEU A 141 7.76 12.31 -9.98
N ASP A 142 7.58 12.22 -11.30
CA ASP A 142 8.31 11.23 -12.09
C ASP A 142 9.78 11.66 -12.17
N LEU A 143 10.67 10.77 -11.73
CA LEU A 143 12.12 11.00 -11.72
C LEU A 143 12.80 10.37 -12.94
N VAL A 144 12.05 9.65 -13.78
CA VAL A 144 12.57 9.00 -14.98
C VAL A 144 12.38 9.93 -16.17
N ALA A 145 13.41 10.07 -17.01
CA ALA A 145 13.29 10.85 -18.23
C ALA A 145 12.29 10.19 -19.19
N ALA A 146 11.47 10.99 -19.86
CA ALA A 146 10.66 10.51 -20.96
C ALA A 146 11.58 9.92 -22.04
N THR A 147 11.32 8.70 -22.48
CA THR A 147 11.99 8.15 -23.66
C THR A 147 11.61 9.02 -24.86
N ALA A 148 12.57 9.75 -25.43
CA ALA A 148 12.37 10.34 -26.75
C ALA A 148 12.09 9.19 -27.73
N ASN A 149 10.90 9.19 -28.32
CA ASN A 149 10.38 8.31 -29.38
C ASN A 149 11.32 7.22 -29.92
N ALA A 150 10.93 5.95 -29.75
CA ALA A 150 11.28 4.89 -30.68
C ALA A 150 10.26 4.85 -31.83
#